data_AF-A0A929H371-F1
#
_entry.id   AF-A0A929H371-F1
#
_cell.length_a   1.000
_cell.length_b   1.000
_cell.length_c   1.000
_cell.angle_alpha   90.00
_cell.angle_beta   90.00
_cell.angle_gamma   90.00
#
_symmetry.space_group_name_H-M   'P 1'
#
loop_
_entity.id
_entity.type
_entity.pdbx_description
1 polymer ?
#
loop_
_entity_poly.entity_id
_entity_poly.type
_entity_poly.pdbx_seq_one_letter_code
_entity_poly.pdbx_strand_id
1 'polypeptide(L)'
;MFSRNDERFFPRSPAIIGRAVQNCHPPESVHIVEKIIAAFKNGKKDNAKFWLQLKGKFILIQYFVLRNDKNEYKGVLEVSQDVTSIRALEGEQRLLDWD
;
A
#
# COMPACT_ATOMS: atom_id res chain seq x y z
N MET A 1 -11.01 1.45 1.67
CA MET A 1 -11.08 0.19 0.90
C MET A 1 -10.88 -0.97 1.87
N PHE A 2 -11.78 -1.96 1.85
CA PHE A 2 -11.75 -3.14 2.72
C PHE A 2 -11.62 -4.38 1.84
N SER A 3 -10.56 -5.17 2.04
CA SER A 3 -10.38 -6.49 1.43
C SER A 3 -10.04 -7.46 2.57
N ARG A 4 -10.81 -8.56 2.66
CA ARG A 4 -10.59 -9.66 3.61
C ARG A 4 -9.60 -10.62 2.96
N ASN A 5 -8.38 -10.62 3.45
CA ASN A 5 -7.43 -11.69 3.21
C ASN A 5 -6.99 -12.17 4.59
N ASP A 6 -7.00 -13.48 4.83
CA ASP A 6 -6.70 -14.06 6.15
C ASP A 6 -5.21 -13.91 6.53
N GLU A 7 -4.33 -13.64 5.55
CA GLU A 7 -2.90 -13.45 5.74
C GLU A 7 -2.43 -11.98 5.77
N ARG A 8 -3.26 -11.03 6.20
CA ARG A 8 -2.84 -9.61 6.23
C ARG A 8 -1.77 -9.36 7.29
N PHE A 9 -0.65 -8.76 6.87
CA PHE A 9 0.39 -8.22 7.76
C PHE A 9 -0.13 -7.13 8.69
N PHE A 10 -1.04 -6.30 8.18
CA PHE A 10 -1.67 -5.22 8.91
C PHE A 10 -3.16 -5.52 9.05
N PRO A 11 -3.60 -6.03 10.21
CA PRO A 11 -5.01 -6.36 10.43
C PRO A 11 -5.85 -5.09 10.30
N ARG A 12 -6.90 -5.14 9.48
CA ARG A 12 -7.90 -4.07 9.41
C ARG A 12 -9.21 -4.61 9.98
N SER A 13 -9.67 -4.02 11.08
CA SER A 13 -11.03 -4.27 11.58
C SER A 13 -12.06 -3.60 10.66
N PRO A 14 -13.25 -4.20 10.44
CA PRO A 14 -14.37 -3.54 9.76
C PRO A 14 -14.71 -2.16 10.34
N ALA A 15 -14.44 -1.93 11.62
CA ALA A 15 -14.62 -0.65 12.32
C ALA A 15 -13.74 0.51 11.78
N ILE A 16 -12.81 0.24 10.87
CA ILE A 16 -11.94 1.24 10.22
C ILE A 16 -12.65 1.96 9.07
N ILE A 17 -13.74 1.39 8.52
CA ILE A 17 -14.51 2.04 7.45
C ILE A 17 -15.11 3.35 7.99
N GLY A 18 -14.78 4.48 7.36
CA GLY A 18 -15.21 5.82 7.78
C GLY A 18 -14.36 6.50 8.85
N ARG A 19 -13.33 5.82 9.39
CA ARG A 19 -12.37 6.45 10.31
C ARG A 19 -11.32 7.25 9.55
N ALA A 20 -10.93 8.38 10.15
CA ALA A 20 -9.82 9.18 9.67
C ALA A 20 -8.53 8.35 9.66
N VAL A 21 -7.70 8.52 8.62
CA VAL A 21 -6.47 7.73 8.41
C VAL A 21 -5.53 7.82 9.61
N GLN A 22 -5.56 8.94 10.33
CA GLN A 22 -4.77 9.19 11.52
C GLN A 22 -5.02 8.19 12.65
N ASN A 23 -6.24 7.68 12.74
CA ASN A 23 -6.66 6.76 13.80
C ASN A 23 -6.36 5.30 13.45
N CYS A 24 -5.69 5.05 12.33
CA CYS A 24 -5.47 3.71 11.79
C CYS A 24 -3.98 3.35 11.64
N HIS A 25 -3.08 4.26 12.03
CA HIS A 25 -1.63 4.11 11.91
C HIS A 25 -0.94 4.50 13.22
N PRO A 26 0.16 3.81 13.61
CA PRO A 26 0.99 4.24 14.74
C PRO A 26 1.49 5.68 14.56
N PRO A 27 1.68 6.46 15.65
CA PRO A 27 2.12 7.86 15.61
C PRO A 27 3.40 8.07 14.79
N GLU A 28 4.31 7.10 14.81
CA GLU A 28 5.58 7.15 14.08
C GLU A 28 5.38 7.13 12.55
N SER A 29 4.27 6.59 12.06
CA SER A 29 4.00 6.40 10.62
C SER A 29 2.93 7.34 10.07
N VAL A 30 2.10 7.94 10.93
CA VAL A 30 0.96 8.77 10.50
C VAL A 30 1.42 9.99 9.71
N HIS A 31 2.51 10.63 10.12
CA HIS A 31 3.01 11.84 9.47
C HIS A 31 3.48 11.57 8.03
N ILE A 32 3.97 10.35 7.75
CA ILE A 32 4.38 9.94 6.41
C ILE A 32 3.15 9.80 5.52
N VAL A 33 2.09 9.16 6.03
CA VAL A 33 0.82 8.98 5.30
C VAL A 33 0.18 10.33 4.99
N GLU A 34 0.18 11.28 5.94
CA GLU A 34 -0.34 12.63 5.72
C GLU A 34 0.46 13.38 4.64
N LYS A 35 1.80 13.27 4.65
CA LYS A 35 2.65 13.87 3.62
C LYS A 35 2.35 13.31 2.23
N ILE A 36 2.12 12.00 2.12
CA ILE A 36 1.72 11.34 0.87
C ILE A 36 0.36 11.88 0.40
N ILE A 37 -0.65 11.91 1.27
CA ILE A 37 -1.98 12.40 0.94
C ILE A 37 -1.93 13.87 0.50
N ALA A 38 -1.16 14.72 1.19
CA ALA A 38 -0.99 16.12 0.83
C ALA A 38 -0.35 16.27 -0.56
N ALA A 39 0.68 15.48 -0.86
CA ALA A 39 1.33 15.45 -2.18
C ALA A 39 0.40 14.95 -3.30
N PHE A 40 -0.55 14.07 -2.99
CA PHE A 40 -1.53 13.58 -3.96
C PHE A 40 -2.61 14.62 -4.23
N LYS A 41 -3.13 15.26 -3.18
CA LYS A 41 -4.15 16.32 -3.28
C LYS A 41 -3.64 17.54 -4.06
N ASN A 42 -2.37 17.93 -3.89
CA ASN A 42 -1.79 19.07 -4.61
C ASN A 42 -1.19 18.71 -5.99
N GLY A 43 -1.34 17.46 -6.44
CA GLY A 43 -0.87 17.02 -7.76
C GLY A 43 0.65 16.92 -7.91
N LYS A 44 1.43 16.99 -6.82
CA LYS A 44 2.90 16.87 -6.90
C LYS A 44 3.37 15.44 -7.18
N LYS A 45 2.57 14.45 -6.79
CA LYS A 45 2.85 13.01 -6.94
C LYS A 45 1.55 12.26 -7.19
N ASP A 46 1.66 11.16 -7.92
CA ASP A 46 0.54 10.23 -8.13
C ASP A 46 0.77 8.86 -7.49
N ASN A 47 2.01 8.56 -7.10
CA ASN A 47 2.36 7.35 -6.38
C ASN A 47 3.44 7.62 -5.32
N ALA A 48 3.48 6.75 -4.31
CA ALA A 48 4.54 6.67 -3.31
C ALA A 48 4.75 5.21 -2.92
N LYS A 49 6.00 4.80 -2.71
CA LYS A 49 6.33 3.44 -2.27
C LYS A 49 7.45 3.45 -1.24
N PHE A 50 7.37 2.51 -0.30
CA PHE A 50 8.44 2.21 0.65
C PHE A 50 8.35 0.74 1.04
N TRP A 51 9.40 0.24 1.69
CA TRP A 51 9.49 -1.15 2.09
C TRP A 51 10.04 -1.28 3.51
N LEU A 52 9.71 -2.38 4.18
CA LEU A 52 10.28 -2.73 5.48
C LEU A 52 10.49 -4.23 5.61
N GLN A 53 11.35 -4.61 6.55
CA GLN A 53 11.47 -6.00 7.00
C GLN A 53 10.55 -6.21 8.21
N LEU A 54 9.66 -7.19 8.13
CA LEU A 54 8.73 -7.53 9.21
C LEU A 54 8.64 -9.04 9.36
N LYS A 55 9.01 -9.56 10.54
CA LYS A 55 8.93 -11.00 10.87
C LYS A 55 9.55 -11.91 9.79
N GLY A 56 10.72 -11.54 9.28
CA GLY A 56 11.44 -12.29 8.25
C GLY A 56 10.91 -12.11 6.82
N LYS A 57 9.92 -11.24 6.61
CA LYS A 57 9.34 -10.94 5.29
C LYS A 57 9.70 -9.54 4.84
N PHE A 58 9.92 -9.38 3.54
CA PHE A 58 10.16 -8.10 2.90
C PHE A 58 8.84 -7.54 2.35
N ILE A 59 8.28 -6.55 3.04
CA ILE A 59 6.97 -5.99 2.74
C ILE A 59 7.14 -4.72 1.92
N LEU A 60 6.55 -4.71 0.73
CA LEU A 60 6.42 -3.54 -0.13
C LEU A 60 5.07 -2.87 0.13
N ILE A 61 5.07 -1.57 0.45
CA ILE A 61 3.87 -0.76 0.64
C ILE A 61 3.84 0.32 -0.44
N GLN A 62 2.72 0.42 -1.14
CA GLN A 62 2.50 1.34 -2.24
C GLN A 62 1.21 2.12 -2.05
N TYR A 63 1.25 3.40 -2.38
CA TYR A 63 0.12 4.31 -2.36
C TYR A 63 -0.07 4.87 -3.77
N PHE A 64 -1.31 4.85 -4.25
CA PHE A 64 -1.69 5.41 -5.55
C PHE A 64 -2.83 6.40 -5.36
N VAL A 65 -2.72 7.57 -5.97
CA VAL A 65 -3.85 8.50 -6.02
C VAL A 65 -4.94 7.94 -6.94
N LEU A 66 -6.19 8.04 -6.49
CA LEU A 66 -7.35 7.78 -7.34
C LEU A 66 -7.91 9.12 -7.80
N ARG A 67 -8.04 9.29 -9.12
CA ARG A 67 -8.66 10.47 -9.74
C ARG A 67 -9.76 10.00 -10.69
N ASN A 68 -10.76 10.86 -10.94
CA ASN A 68 -11.71 10.62 -12.03
C ASN A 68 -11.19 11.17 -13.36
N ASP A 69 -12.00 11.04 -14.41
CA ASP A 69 -11.66 11.51 -15.77
C ASP A 69 -11.45 13.03 -15.86
N LYS A 70 -11.93 13.79 -14.87
CA LYS A 70 -11.70 15.24 -14.74
C LYS A 70 -10.46 15.58 -13.91
N ASN A 71 -9.61 14.59 -13.61
CA ASN A 71 -8.42 14.69 -12.78
C ASN A 71 -8.71 15.10 -11.31
N GLU A 72 -9.96 15.00 -10.85
CA GLU A 72 -10.35 15.33 -9.49
C GLU A 72 -9.96 14.21 -8.53
N TYR A 73 -9.34 14.57 -7.40
CA TYR A 73 -8.97 13.63 -6.35
C TYR A 73 -10.21 12.90 -5.78
N LYS A 74 -10.19 11.55 -5.82
CA LYS A 74 -11.23 10.67 -5.25
C LYS A 74 -10.76 9.84 -4.07
N GLY A 75 -9.45 9.75 -3.84
CA GLY A 75 -8.91 9.05 -2.69
C GLY A 75 -7.51 8.51 -2.90
N VAL A 76 -7.13 7.55 -2.06
CA VAL A 76 -5.86 6.83 -2.14
C VAL A 76 -6.10 5.34 -2.06
N LEU A 77 -5.45 4.59 -2.94
CA LEU A 77 -5.32 3.14 -2.88
C LEU A 77 -4.01 2.79 -2.18
N GLU A 78 -4.08 2.08 -1.06
CA GLU A 78 -2.92 1.49 -0.38
C GLU A 78 -2.85 0.00 -0.71
N VAL A 79 -1.67 -0.46 -1.13
CA VAL A 79 -1.36 -1.86 -1.41
C VAL A 79 -0.17 -2.26 -0.57
N SER A 80 -0.29 -3.37 0.18
CA SER A 80 0.84 -3.99 0.88
C SER A 80 1.04 -5.39 0.34
N GLN A 81 2.26 -5.73 -0.03
CA GLN A 81 2.62 -6.99 -0.65
C GLN A 81 3.83 -7.60 0.04
N ASP A 82 3.76 -8.88 0.35
CA ASP A 82 4.95 -9.68 0.65
C ASP A 82 5.67 -9.96 -0.66
N VAL A 83 6.83 -9.34 -0.85
CA VAL A 83 7.65 -9.54 -2.05
C VAL A 83 8.93 -10.29 -1.72
N THR A 84 8.94 -11.08 -0.63
CA THR A 84 10.09 -11.88 -0.22
C THR A 84 10.53 -12.84 -1.32
N SER A 85 9.59 -13.59 -1.90
CA SER A 85 9.88 -14.51 -3.02
C SER A 85 10.31 -13.77 -4.28
N ILE A 86 9.64 -12.66 -4.61
CA ILE A 86 9.99 -11.82 -5.77
C ILE A 86 11.43 -11.28 -5.64
N ARG A 87 11.82 -10.83 -4.44
CA ARG A 87 13.17 -10.32 -4.18
C ARG A 87 14.25 -11.41 -4.29
N ALA A 88 13.87 -12.68 -4.14
CA ALA A 88 14.76 -13.83 -4.25
C ALA A 88 14.83 -14.42 -5.66
N LEU A 89 14.07 -13.91 -6.62
CA LEU A 89 14.15 -14.35 -8.01
C LEU A 89 15.51 -13.98 -8.61
N GLU A 90 16.10 -14.95 -9.30
CA GLU A 90 17.33 -14.80 -10.08
C GLU A 90 17.14 -15.45 -11.45
N GLY A 91 17.96 -15.09 -12.44
CA GLY A 91 17.83 -15.60 -13.80
C GLY A 91 16.52 -15.17 -14.48
N GLU A 92 15.97 -16.04 -15.31
CA GLU A 92 14.75 -15.76 -16.08
C GLU A 92 13.84 -17.00 -16.16
N GLN A 93 12.56 -16.84 -15.89
CA GLN A 93 11.53 -17.84 -16.20
C GLN A 93 10.61 -17.27 -17.30
N ARG A 94 10.87 -17.68 -18.55
CA ARG A 94 10.19 -17.14 -19.74
C ARG A 94 8.88 -17.85 -20.08
N LEU A 95 8.68 -19.03 -19.52
CA LEU A 95 7.50 -19.86 -19.72
C LEU A 95 6.88 -20.20 -18.37
N LEU A 96 5.56 -20.32 -18.39
CA LEU A 96 4.76 -20.73 -17.26
C LEU A 96 5.06 -22.18 -16.90
N ASP A 97 5.31 -22.45 -15.62
CA ASP A 97 5.56 -23.79 -15.11
C ASP A 97 4.48 -24.12 -14.07
N TRP A 98 3.58 -25.03 -14.43
CA TRP A 98 2.35 -25.37 -13.68
C TRP A 98 2.25 -26.86 -13.33
N ASP A 99 3.20 -27.68 -13.79
CA ASP A 99 3.21 -29.12 -13.59
C ASP A 99 4.03 -29.54 -12.36
#